data_AF-A0A6J7ZU62-F1
#
_entry.id   AF-A0A6J7ZU62-F1
#
_cell.length_a   1.000
_cell.length_b   1.000
_cell.length_c   1.000
_cell.angle_alpha   90.00
_cell.angle_beta   90.00
_cell.angle_gamma   90.00
#
_symmetry.space_group_name_H-M   'P 1'
#
loop_
_entity.id
_entity.type
_entity.pdbx_description
1 polymer ?
#
loop_
_entity_poly.entity_id
_entity_poly.type
_entity_poly.pdbx_seq_one_letter_code
_entity_poly.pdbx_strand_id
1 'polypeptide(L)'
;MKGIQFVVNEAGEKQAVLIDLAEWGELWEDFYDVLVAHTRQDEEEVSGEGLKQEIETIKENIEDYCLNKAMDEAKITPLLSREQAIDFLAEDDD
;
A
#
# COMPACT_ATOMS: atom_id res chain seq x y z
N MET A 1 -23.54 19.10 10.13
CA MET A 1 -22.55 18.83 9.06
C MET A 1 -22.89 17.45 8.51
N LYS A 2 -22.90 17.27 7.19
CA LYS A 2 -23.14 15.97 6.57
C LYS A 2 -21.96 15.04 6.88
N GLY A 3 -22.22 13.75 7.14
CA GLY A 3 -21.17 12.76 7.36
C GLY A 3 -20.43 12.84 8.70
N ILE A 4 -20.88 13.67 9.66
CA ILE A 4 -20.29 13.78 11.00
C ILE A 4 -21.36 13.52 12.04
N GLN A 5 -21.13 12.51 12.90
CA GLN A 5 -22.03 12.14 14.00
C GLN A 5 -21.25 12.17 15.32
N PHE A 6 -21.88 12.63 16.39
CA PHE A 6 -21.26 12.68 17.72
C PHE A 6 -21.87 11.63 18.64
N VAL A 7 -21.02 10.94 19.39
CA VAL A 7 -21.42 10.15 20.55
C VAL A 7 -21.39 11.09 21.75
N VAL A 8 -22.52 11.20 22.45
CA VAL A 8 -22.68 12.07 23.62
C VAL A 8 -22.94 11.23 24.87
N ASN A 9 -22.48 11.71 26.03
CA ASN A 9 -22.78 11.10 27.32
C ASN A 9 -24.19 11.49 27.82
N GLU A 10 -24.57 10.98 28.99
CA GLU A 10 -25.87 11.26 29.63
C GLU A 10 -26.08 12.75 29.98
N ALA A 11 -25.00 13.50 30.17
CA ALA A 11 -25.04 14.95 30.39
C ALA A 11 -25.14 15.76 29.08
N GLY A 12 -25.11 15.09 27.92
CA GLY A 12 -25.14 15.72 26.59
C GLY A 12 -23.78 16.21 26.08
N GLU A 13 -22.68 15.84 26.74
CA GLU A 13 -21.32 16.22 26.35
C GLU A 13 -20.75 15.26 25.30
N LYS A 14 -20.08 15.80 24.28
CA LYS A 14 -19.50 15.01 23.19
C LYS A 14 -18.28 14.23 23.69
N GLN A 15 -18.26 12.92 23.49
CA GLN A 15 -17.16 12.03 23.88
C GLN A 15 -16.39 11.45 22.68
N ALA A 16 -17.09 11.21 21.57
CA ALA A 16 -16.47 10.70 20.35
C ALA A 16 -17.19 11.23 19.11
N VAL A 17 -16.55 11.06 17.96
CA VAL A 17 -17.09 11.43 16.65
C VAL A 17 -16.94 10.27 15.68
N LEU A 18 -17.99 9.98 14.91
CA LEU A 18 -17.95 9.10 13.75
C LEU A 18 -17.91 9.98 12.50
N ILE A 19 -16.93 9.72 11.64
CA ILE A 19 -16.65 10.47 10.43
C ILE A 19 -16.85 9.55 9.23
N ASP A 20 -17.63 9.99 8.26
CA ASP A 20 -17.76 9.34 6.96
C ASP A 20 -16.52 9.61 6.12
N LEU A 21 -15.71 8.58 5.87
CA LEU A 21 -14.48 8.70 5.09
C LEU A 21 -14.73 8.88 3.58
N ALA A 22 -15.92 8.58 3.06
CA ALA A 22 -16.23 8.88 1.66
C ALA A 22 -16.40 10.39 1.42
N GLU A 23 -16.83 11.12 2.46
CA GLU A 23 -17.03 12.57 2.40
C GLU A 23 -15.81 13.33 2.94
N TRP A 24 -15.13 12.79 3.96
CA TRP A 24 -14.09 13.50 4.72
C TRP A 24 -12.74 12.76 4.80
N GLY A 25 -12.57 11.68 4.05
CA GLY A 25 -11.37 10.83 4.13
C GLY A 25 -10.07 11.56 3.86
N GLU A 26 -10.04 12.41 2.83
CA GLU A 26 -8.84 13.22 2.49
C GLU A 26 -8.44 14.14 3.63
N LEU A 27 -9.41 14.89 4.18
CA LEU A 27 -9.13 15.78 5.30
C LEU A 27 -8.71 15.01 6.57
N TRP A 28 -9.28 13.83 6.79
CA TRP A 28 -8.89 12.98 7.91
C TRP A 28 -7.46 12.44 7.75
N GLU A 29 -7.04 12.11 6.53
CA GLU A 29 -5.66 11.72 6.24
C GLU A 29 -4.68 12.83 6.60
N ASP A 30 -4.93 14.08 6.20
CA ASP A 30 -4.10 15.24 6.57
C ASP A 30 -3.92 15.35 8.10
N PHE A 31 -5.01 15.18 8.87
CA PHE A 31 -4.96 15.19 10.32
C PHE A 31 -4.14 14.02 10.88
N TYR A 32 -4.31 12.83 10.31
CA TYR A 32 -3.61 11.63 10.73
C TYR A 32 -2.10 11.73 10.46
N ASP A 33 -1.71 12.28 9.31
CA ASP A 33 -0.31 12.50 8.93
C ASP A 33 0.41 13.40 9.93
N VAL A 34 -0.24 14.49 10.36
CA VAL A 34 0.33 15.38 11.39
C VAL A 34 0.49 14.65 12.72
N LEU A 35 -0.48 13.82 13.12
CA LEU A 35 -0.38 13.02 14.34
C LEU A 35 0.78 12.02 14.26
N VAL A 36 0.92 11.31 13.14
CA VAL A 36 2.02 10.37 12.90
C VAL A 36 3.37 11.09 12.88
N ALA A 37 3.47 12.25 12.25
CA ALA A 37 4.69 13.03 12.26
C ALA A 37 5.09 13.42 13.68
N HIS A 38 4.13 13.86 14.50
CA HIS A 38 4.39 14.21 15.90
C HIS A 38 4.76 13.00 16.77
N THR A 39 4.14 11.84 16.58
CA THR A 39 4.50 10.63 17.37
C THR A 39 5.91 10.14 17.06
N ARG A 40 6.44 10.46 15.87
CA ARG A 40 7.76 10.06 15.40
C ARG A 40 8.84 11.13 15.59
N GLN A 41 8.53 12.26 16.23
CA GLN A 41 9.45 13.40 16.37
C GLN A 41 10.74 13.07 17.14
N ASP A 42 10.71 12.03 17.99
CA ASP A 42 11.84 11.61 18.83
C ASP A 42 12.60 10.41 18.22
N GLU A 43 12.23 9.96 17.02
CA GLU A 43 12.97 8.93 16.28
C GLU A 43 14.32 9.49 15.80
N GLU A 44 15.32 8.62 15.66
CA GLU A 44 16.61 9.02 15.08
C GLU A 44 16.41 9.51 13.64
N GLU A 45 16.90 10.72 13.36
CA GLU A 45 16.86 11.28 12.01
C GLU A 45 17.83 10.52 11.11
N VAL A 46 17.33 10.09 9.96
CA VAL A 46 18.10 9.51 8.88
C VAL A 46 18.30 10.53 7.78
N SER A 47 19.49 10.56 7.19
CA SER A 47 19.76 11.47 6.07
C SER A 47 18.88 11.11 4.87
N GLY A 48 18.40 12.13 4.15
CA GLY A 48 17.58 11.92 2.94
C GLY A 48 18.33 11.14 1.83
N GLU A 49 19.65 11.23 1.78
CA GLU A 49 20.48 10.43 0.87
C GLU A 49 20.54 8.96 1.30
N GLY A 50 20.75 8.69 2.60
CA GLY A 50 20.74 7.34 3.14
C GLY A 50 19.39 6.64 2.94
N LEU A 51 18.29 7.35 3.19
CA LEU A 51 16.94 6.85 2.91
C LEU A 51 16.73 6.46 1.44
N LYS A 52 17.17 7.31 0.50
CA LYS A 52 17.05 7.01 -0.94
C LYS A 52 17.87 5.80 -1.34
N GLN A 53 19.08 5.67 -0.79
CA GLN A 53 19.94 4.51 -1.03
C GLN A 53 19.28 3.23 -0.51
N GLU A 54 18.74 3.25 0.71
CA GLU A 54 18.05 2.11 1.30
C GLU A 54 16.82 1.70 0.48
N ILE A 55 16.00 2.66 0.05
CA ILE A 55 14.85 2.40 -0.83
C ILE A 55 15.30 1.77 -2.14
N GLU A 56 16.37 2.27 -2.76
CA GLU A 56 16.86 1.71 -4.02
C GLU A 56 17.38 0.28 -3.84
N THR A 57 18.14 0.03 -2.78
CA THR A 57 18.57 -1.31 -2.40
C THR A 57 17.38 -2.24 -2.17
N ILE A 58 16.32 -1.78 -1.51
CA ILE A 58 15.11 -2.57 -1.29
C ILE A 58 14.43 -2.92 -2.62
N LYS A 59 14.36 -1.99 -3.58
CA LYS A 59 13.79 -2.27 -4.90
C LYS A 59 14.59 -3.33 -5.65
N GLU A 60 15.91 -3.18 -5.73
CA GLU A 60 16.80 -4.14 -6.39
C GLU A 60 16.63 -5.54 -5.78
N ASN A 61 16.59 -5.61 -4.44
CA ASN A 61 16.37 -6.88 -3.74
C ASN A 61 15.00 -7.51 -4.03
N ILE A 62 13.95 -6.69 -4.18
CA ILE A 62 12.61 -7.16 -4.54
C ILE A 62 12.60 -7.67 -5.99
N GLU A 63 13.25 -6.97 -6.92
CA GLU A 63 13.36 -7.38 -8.32
C GLU A 63 14.06 -8.74 -8.44
N ASP A 64 15.21 -8.89 -7.78
CA ASP A 64 15.95 -10.14 -7.74
C ASP A 64 15.13 -11.27 -7.11
N TYR A 65 14.43 -11.00 -6.01
CA TYR A 65 13.55 -11.99 -5.38
C TYR A 65 12.43 -12.43 -6.33
N CYS A 66 11.76 -11.48 -6.99
CA CYS A 66 10.67 -11.76 -7.93
C CYS A 66 11.16 -12.59 -9.13
N LEU A 67 12.32 -12.24 -9.70
CA LEU A 67 12.91 -12.97 -10.81
C LEU A 67 13.30 -14.40 -10.41
N ASN A 68 13.96 -14.57 -9.27
CA ASN A 68 14.35 -15.89 -8.78
C ASN A 68 13.12 -16.76 -8.51
N LYS A 69 12.08 -16.18 -7.89
CA LYS A 69 10.83 -16.90 -7.64
C LYS A 69 10.13 -17.30 -8.93
N ALA A 70 10.03 -16.40 -9.91
CA ALA A 70 9.45 -16.69 -11.21
C ALA A 70 10.24 -17.80 -11.94
N MET A 71 11.57 -17.80 -11.83
CA MET A 71 12.40 -18.87 -12.38
C MET A 71 12.19 -20.22 -11.69
N ASP A 72 12.05 -20.23 -10.36
CA ASP A 72 11.76 -21.45 -9.60
C ASP A 72 10.39 -22.03 -9.93
N GLU A 73 9.37 -21.17 -10.08
CA GLU A 73 8.05 -21.57 -10.56
C GLU A 73 8.12 -22.11 -11.99
N ALA A 74 8.85 -21.45 -12.89
CA ALA A 74 9.01 -21.89 -14.27
C ALA A 74 9.64 -23.28 -14.40
N LYS A 75 10.53 -23.71 -13.48
CA LYS A 75 11.15 -25.05 -13.49
C LYS A 75 10.12 -26.17 -13.35
N ILE A 76 9.01 -25.93 -12.65
CA ILE A 76 7.96 -26.93 -12.42
C ILE A 76 6.75 -26.73 -13.34
N THR A 77 6.72 -25.64 -14.10
CA THR A 77 5.65 -25.36 -15.06
C THR A 77 5.78 -26.27 -16.29
N PRO A 78 4.69 -26.95 -16.71
CA PRO A 78 4.69 -27.72 -17.95
C PRO A 78 5.03 -26.85 -19.17
N LEU A 79 5.97 -27.31 -20.00
CA LEU A 79 6.31 -26.62 -21.24
C LEU A 79 5.21 -26.84 -22.28
N LEU A 80 4.70 -25.74 -22.85
CA LEU A 80 3.76 -25.78 -23.96
C LEU A 80 4.47 -26.21 -25.25
N SER A 81 3.78 -27.00 -26.08
CA SER A 81 4.22 -27.22 -27.45
C SER A 81 4.09 -25.91 -28.26
N ARG A 82 4.77 -25.85 -29.40
CA ARG A 82 4.67 -24.70 -30.31
C ARG A 82 3.21 -24.39 -30.70
N GLU A 83 2.41 -25.40 -30.94
CA GLU A 83 1.00 -25.25 -31.32
C GLU A 83 0.17 -24.70 -30.15
N GLN A 84 0.35 -25.28 -28.95
CA GLN A 84 -0.36 -24.82 -27.75
C GLN A 84 0.00 -23.39 -27.35
N ALA A 85 1.26 -22.99 -27.56
CA ALA A 85 1.69 -21.61 -27.32
C ALA A 85 1.08 -20.62 -28.32
N ILE A 86 0.89 -21.02 -29.59
CA ILE A 86 0.23 -20.20 -30.60
C ILE A 86 -1.24 -20.01 -30.24
N ASP A 87 -1.93 -21.07 -29.82
CA ASP A 87 -3.33 -21.00 -29.41
C ASP A 87 -3.52 -20.10 -28.18
N PHE A 88 -2.66 -20.24 -27.15
CA PHE A 88 -2.71 -19.39 -25.95
C PHE A 88 -2.56 -17.89 -26.27
N LEU A 89 -1.61 -17.54 -27.15
CA LEU A 89 -1.37 -16.14 -27.51
C LEU A 89 -2.48 -15.55 -28.40
N ALA A 90 -3.29 -16.39 -29.04
CA ALA A 90 -4.40 -15.95 -29.88
C ALA A 90 -5.70 -15.70 -29.08
N GLU A 91 -5.81 -16.19 -27.84
CA GLU A 91 -6.98 -15.99 -26.97
C GLU A 91 -7.06 -14.59 -26.33
N ASP A 92 -5.96 -13.83 -26.32
CA ASP A 92 -5.87 -12.50 -25.66
C ASP A 92 -6.16 -11.31 -26.61
N ASP A 93 -6.54 -11.55 -27.87
CA ASP A 93 -6.75 -10.53 -28.92
C ASP A 93 -8.24 -10.08 -29.11
N ASP A 94 -9.17 -10.44 -28.21
CA ASP A 94 -10.60 -10.04 -28.24
C ASP A 94 -10.95 -8.82 -27.35
#